data_AF-A0A7S3KJ04-F1
#
_entry.id   AF-A0A7S3KJ04-F1
#
_cell.length_a   1.000
_cell.length_b   1.000
_cell.length_c   1.000
_cell.angle_alpha   90.00
_cell.angle_beta   90.00
_cell.angle_gamma   90.00
#
_symmetry.space_group_name_H-M   'P 1'
#
loop_
_entity.id
_entity.type
_entity.pdbx_description
1 polymer ?
#
loop_
_entity_poly.entity_id
_entity_poly.type
_entity_poly.pdbx_seq_one_letter_code
_entity_poly.pdbx_strand_id
1 'polypeptide(L)'
;LQMPKKKSKKQKEEERRKAEEERLRLEEEQRIRDEEERKRKEEEDRIRRELEEKLRQEELARLQEEQPKVIERSNAISRLTIESEEMKEEGDEWDKHIACDPLPDPENERELSSFLTLWEESKDKDLNECIKNCKTAELVIHKLLTLHFDAMAEFRTENIIWC
;
A
#
# COMPACT_ATOMS: atom_id res chain seq x y z
N LEU A 1 -0.23 -55.69 -66.34
CA LEU A 1 -1.00 -55.03 -65.26
C LEU A 1 -1.97 -56.05 -64.65
N GLN A 2 -1.77 -56.48 -63.41
CA GLN A 2 -2.76 -57.32 -62.72
C GLN A 2 -3.83 -56.41 -62.10
N MET A 3 -5.06 -56.50 -62.60
CA MET A 3 -6.22 -55.80 -62.04
C MET A 3 -6.63 -56.45 -60.70
N PRO A 4 -6.96 -55.66 -59.66
CA PRO A 4 -7.38 -56.23 -58.39
C PRO A 4 -8.75 -56.91 -58.51
N LYS A 5 -8.84 -58.17 -58.04
CA LYS A 5 -10.09 -58.96 -58.00
C LYS A 5 -11.14 -58.25 -57.12
N LYS A 6 -12.36 -58.04 -57.66
CA LYS A 6 -13.50 -57.47 -56.91
C LYS A 6 -13.88 -58.39 -55.74
N LYS A 7 -13.76 -57.92 -54.50
CA LYS A 7 -14.22 -58.61 -53.27
C LYS A 7 -15.70 -59.00 -53.37
N SER A 8 -16.05 -60.20 -52.90
CA SER A 8 -17.43 -60.69 -52.86
C SER A 8 -18.31 -59.87 -51.90
N LYS A 9 -19.60 -59.73 -52.20
CA LYS A 9 -20.58 -58.95 -51.39
C LYS A 9 -20.57 -59.36 -49.91
N LYS A 10 -20.34 -60.65 -49.64
CA LYS A 10 -20.24 -61.23 -48.28
C LYS A 10 -18.98 -60.79 -47.52
N GLN A 11 -17.86 -60.59 -48.22
CA GLN A 11 -16.61 -60.12 -47.61
C GLN A 11 -16.68 -58.62 -47.26
N LYS A 12 -17.38 -57.80 -48.07
CA LYS A 12 -17.62 -56.39 -47.77
C LYS A 12 -18.54 -56.19 -46.55
N GLU A 13 -19.52 -57.06 -46.36
CA GLU A 13 -20.43 -57.03 -45.22
C GLU A 13 -19.71 -57.39 -43.91
N GLU A 14 -18.85 -58.42 -43.94
CA GLU A 14 -18.05 -58.81 -42.77
C GLU A 14 -17.01 -57.74 -42.39
N GLU A 15 -16.38 -57.10 -43.38
CA GLU A 15 -15.45 -55.98 -43.19
C GLU A 15 -16.16 -54.76 -42.59
N ARG A 16 -17.40 -54.47 -43.03
CA ARG A 16 -18.23 -53.40 -42.43
C ARG A 16 -18.59 -53.70 -40.98
N ARG A 17 -18.93 -54.96 -40.67
CA ARG A 17 -19.27 -55.38 -39.30
C ARG A 17 -18.07 -55.30 -38.35
N LYS A 18 -16.88 -55.70 -38.79
CA LYS A 18 -15.64 -55.58 -37.99
C LYS A 18 -15.26 -54.11 -37.75
N ALA A 19 -15.38 -53.26 -38.77
CA ALA A 19 -15.11 -51.83 -38.63
C ALA A 19 -16.10 -51.13 -37.68
N GLU A 20 -17.37 -51.53 -37.69
CA GLU A 20 -18.38 -51.00 -36.76
C GLU A 20 -18.15 -51.46 -35.32
N GLU A 21 -17.77 -52.72 -35.11
CA GLU A 21 -17.40 -53.26 -33.80
C GLU A 21 -16.12 -52.61 -33.24
N GLU A 22 -15.11 -52.39 -34.08
CA GLU A 22 -13.88 -51.67 -33.71
C GLU A 22 -14.15 -50.21 -33.36
N ARG A 23 -15.03 -49.53 -34.12
CA ARG A 23 -15.46 -48.16 -33.81
C ARG A 23 -16.18 -48.08 -32.46
N LEU A 24 -17.09 -49.01 -32.17
CA LEU A 24 -17.80 -49.08 -30.89
C LEU A 24 -16.84 -49.32 -29.72
N ARG A 25 -15.84 -50.20 -29.88
CA ARG A 25 -14.81 -50.43 -28.86
C ARG A 25 -13.96 -49.19 -28.60
N LEU A 26 -13.53 -48.49 -29.66
CA LEU A 26 -12.75 -47.24 -29.53
C LEU A 26 -13.56 -46.13 -28.86
N GLU A 27 -14.84 -45.99 -29.20
CA GLU A 27 -15.75 -45.00 -28.60
C GLU A 27 -15.98 -45.28 -27.11
N GLU A 28 -16.18 -46.54 -26.72
CA GLU A 28 -16.33 -46.92 -25.32
C GLU A 28 -15.04 -46.73 -24.52
N GLU A 29 -13.89 -47.09 -25.09
CA GLU A 29 -12.57 -46.86 -24.47
C GLU A 29 -12.27 -45.36 -24.30
N GLN A 30 -12.66 -44.54 -25.27
CA GLN A 30 -12.52 -43.08 -25.19
C GLN A 30 -13.44 -42.49 -24.11
N ARG A 31 -14.70 -42.94 -24.02
CA ARG A 31 -15.61 -42.53 -22.93
C ARG A 31 -15.07 -42.88 -21.55
N ILE A 32 -14.45 -44.05 -21.39
CA ILE A 32 -13.84 -44.47 -20.12
C ILE A 32 -12.66 -43.54 -19.78
N ARG A 33 -11.79 -43.24 -20.75
CA ARG A 33 -10.67 -42.30 -20.56
C ARG A 33 -11.13 -40.90 -20.15
N ASP A 34 -12.13 -40.36 -20.85
CA ASP A 34 -12.65 -39.01 -20.58
C ASP A 34 -13.27 -38.93 -19.17
N GLU A 35 -13.99 -39.97 -18.75
CA GLU A 35 -14.58 -40.07 -17.41
C GLU A 35 -13.52 -40.23 -16.31
N GLU A 36 -12.46 -41.01 -16.54
CA GLU A 36 -11.33 -41.12 -15.62
C GLU A 36 -10.56 -39.80 -15.50
N GLU A 37 -10.33 -39.10 -16.62
CA GLU A 37 -9.67 -37.80 -16.62
C GLU A 37 -10.50 -36.74 -15.89
N ARG A 38 -11.82 -36.73 -16.11
CA ARG A 38 -12.74 -35.84 -15.38
C ARG A 38 -12.68 -36.08 -13.87
N LYS A 39 -12.72 -37.34 -13.43
CA LYS A 39 -12.60 -37.69 -12.01
C LYS A 39 -11.25 -37.29 -11.41
N ARG A 40 -10.15 -37.47 -12.16
CA ARG A 40 -8.81 -37.03 -11.71
C ARG A 40 -8.76 -35.52 -11.52
N LYS A 41 -9.26 -34.74 -12.48
CA LYS A 41 -9.33 -33.28 -12.39
C LYS A 41 -10.18 -32.81 -11.21
N GLU A 42 -11.35 -33.43 -11.00
CA GLU A 42 -12.22 -33.10 -9.87
C GLU A 42 -11.58 -33.38 -8.51
N GLU A 43 -10.84 -34.48 -8.39
CA GLU A 43 -10.09 -34.83 -7.19
C GLU A 43 -8.91 -33.88 -6.95
N GLU A 44 -8.13 -33.57 -7.99
CA GLU A 44 -7.02 -32.61 -7.93
C GLU A 44 -7.52 -31.20 -7.53
N ASP A 45 -8.63 -30.75 -8.12
CA ASP A 45 -9.24 -29.46 -7.78
C ASP A 45 -9.85 -29.46 -6.36
N ARG A 46 -10.30 -30.60 -5.84
CA ARG A 46 -10.73 -30.73 -4.44
C ARG A 46 -9.53 -30.60 -3.51
N ILE A 47 -8.48 -31.38 -3.73
CA ILE A 47 -7.26 -31.36 -2.93
C ILE A 47 -6.63 -29.97 -2.94
N ARG A 48 -6.56 -29.31 -4.11
CA ARG A 48 -6.03 -27.94 -4.22
C ARG A 48 -6.81 -26.95 -3.36
N ARG A 49 -8.15 -27.00 -3.41
CA ARG A 49 -9.00 -26.12 -2.60
C ARG A 49 -8.86 -26.37 -1.11
N GLU A 50 -8.77 -27.63 -0.69
CA GLU A 50 -8.56 -28.00 0.72
C GLU A 50 -7.19 -27.51 1.22
N LEU A 51 -6.13 -27.64 0.42
CA LEU A 51 -4.80 -27.16 0.77
C LEU A 51 -4.74 -25.63 0.85
N GLU A 52 -5.34 -24.93 -0.11
CA GLU A 52 -5.42 -23.47 -0.10
C GLU A 52 -6.21 -22.96 1.11
N GLU A 53 -7.32 -23.60 1.45
CA GLU A 53 -8.10 -23.22 2.63
C GLU A 53 -7.31 -23.46 3.92
N LYS A 54 -6.62 -24.59 4.03
CA LYS A 54 -5.75 -24.86 5.16
C LYS A 54 -4.65 -23.80 5.31
N LEU A 55 -4.00 -23.43 4.21
CA LEU A 55 -2.97 -22.40 4.20
C LEU A 55 -3.54 -21.03 4.61
N ARG A 56 -4.74 -20.68 4.13
CA ARG A 56 -5.43 -19.45 4.54
C ARG A 56 -5.71 -19.42 6.04
N GLN A 57 -6.17 -20.54 6.61
CA GLN A 57 -6.46 -20.62 8.05
C GLN A 57 -5.18 -20.55 8.90
N GLU A 58 -4.10 -21.21 8.47
CA GLU A 58 -2.79 -21.14 9.15
C GLU A 58 -2.22 -19.71 9.11
N GLU A 59 -2.29 -19.05 7.95
CA GLU A 59 -1.88 -17.66 7.79
C GLU A 59 -2.70 -16.72 8.67
N LEU A 60 -4.02 -16.88 8.68
CA LEU A 60 -4.92 -16.07 9.50
C LEU A 60 -4.63 -16.25 11.00
N ALA A 61 -4.38 -17.48 11.44
CA ALA A 61 -4.00 -17.76 12.83
C ALA A 61 -2.66 -17.09 13.20
N ARG A 62 -1.65 -17.16 12.32
CA ARG A 62 -0.37 -16.46 12.53
C ARG A 62 -0.57 -14.95 12.64
N LEU A 63 -1.35 -14.36 11.73
CA LEU A 63 -1.66 -12.94 11.75
C LEU A 63 -2.42 -12.52 13.01
N GLN A 64 -3.36 -13.33 13.50
CA GLN A 64 -4.07 -13.07 14.75
C GLN A 64 -3.14 -13.11 15.97
N GLU A 65 -2.14 -13.99 15.99
CA GLU A 65 -1.12 -14.03 17.05
C GLU A 65 -0.17 -12.83 16.99
N GLU A 66 0.17 -12.37 15.78
CA GLU A 66 1.06 -11.22 15.57
C GLU A 66 0.36 -9.87 15.78
N GLN A 67 -0.94 -9.78 15.50
CA GLN A 67 -1.73 -8.55 15.60
C GLN A 67 -1.55 -7.78 16.92
N PRO A 68 -1.66 -8.39 18.13
CA PRO A 68 -1.52 -7.65 19.37
C PRO A 68 -0.13 -7.03 19.52
N LYS A 69 0.93 -7.70 19.04
CA LYS A 69 2.32 -7.19 19.09
C LYS A 69 2.49 -5.98 18.18
N VAL A 70 1.86 -6.01 17.00
CA VAL A 70 1.87 -4.89 16.05
C VAL A 70 1.10 -3.70 16.63
N ILE A 71 -0.07 -3.93 17.22
CA ILE A 71 -0.88 -2.88 17.87
C ILE A 71 -0.10 -2.28 19.03
N GLU A 72 0.49 -3.09 19.90
CA GLU A 72 1.29 -2.63 21.03
C GLU A 72 2.46 -1.76 20.56
N ARG A 73 3.22 -2.22 19.56
CA ARG A 73 4.32 -1.46 18.97
C ARG A 73 3.84 -0.15 18.36
N SER A 74 2.75 -0.17 17.61
CA SER A 74 2.17 1.03 16.99
C SER A 74 1.75 2.05 18.06
N ASN A 75 1.09 1.59 19.12
CA ASN A 75 0.68 2.44 20.23
C ASN A 75 1.90 2.98 20.99
N ALA A 76 2.94 2.18 21.19
CA ALA A 76 4.16 2.63 21.84
C ALA A 76 4.87 3.72 21.02
N ILE A 77 4.99 3.54 19.70
CA ILE A 77 5.56 4.54 18.80
C ILE A 77 4.72 5.83 18.85
N SER A 78 3.39 5.71 18.71
CA SER A 78 2.50 6.87 18.75
C SER A 78 2.60 7.65 20.06
N ARG A 79 2.68 6.96 21.21
CA ARG A 79 2.88 7.63 22.51
C ARG A 79 4.22 8.35 22.58
N LEU A 80 5.31 7.71 22.14
CA LEU A 80 6.65 8.32 22.16
C LEU A 80 6.74 9.53 21.22
N THR A 81 6.03 9.52 20.09
CA THR A 81 5.93 10.67 19.20
C THR A 81 5.25 11.84 19.90
N ILE A 82 4.07 11.62 20.49
CA ILE A 82 3.33 12.66 21.22
C ILE A 82 4.17 13.21 22.38
N GLU A 83 4.75 12.33 23.21
CA GLU A 83 5.59 12.74 24.35
C GLU A 83 6.82 13.54 23.90
N SER A 84 7.43 13.17 22.76
CA SER A 84 8.54 13.92 22.19
C SER A 84 8.13 15.27 21.63
N GLU A 85 6.91 15.40 21.10
CA GLU A 85 6.36 16.67 20.59
C GLU A 85 6.05 17.60 21.77
N GLU A 86 5.34 17.11 22.79
CA GLU A 86 5.02 17.87 24.01
C GLU A 86 6.29 18.37 24.72
N MET A 87 7.32 17.53 24.85
CA MET A 87 8.60 17.95 25.45
C MET A 87 9.32 19.03 24.63
N LYS A 88 9.22 18.98 23.30
CA LYS A 88 9.81 20.02 22.43
C LYS A 88 9.05 21.32 22.59
N GLU A 89 7.72 21.27 22.58
CA GLU A 89 6.86 22.44 22.73
C GLU A 89 7.11 23.13 24.09
N GLU A 90 7.13 22.38 25.19
CA GLU A 90 7.40 22.94 26.53
C GLU A 90 8.81 23.56 26.63
N GLY A 91 9.81 22.91 26.02
CA GLY A 91 11.17 23.43 25.95
C GLY A 91 11.27 24.72 25.15
N ASP A 92 10.67 24.74 23.95
CA ASP A 92 10.68 25.89 23.06
C ASP A 92 9.91 27.08 23.66
N GLU A 93 8.77 26.84 24.32
CA GLU A 93 8.03 27.86 25.05
C GLU A 93 8.84 28.45 26.20
N TRP A 94 9.52 27.61 26.99
CA TRP A 94 10.35 28.06 28.09
C TRP A 94 11.55 28.88 27.61
N ASP A 95 12.22 28.44 26.55
CA ASP A 95 13.35 29.15 25.96
C ASP A 95 12.90 30.51 25.37
N LYS A 96 11.75 30.56 24.68
CA LYS A 96 11.12 31.81 24.22
C LYS A 96 10.85 32.75 25.39
N HIS A 97 10.30 32.22 26.49
CA HIS A 97 9.98 33.00 27.69
C HIS A 97 11.22 33.60 28.35
N ILE A 98 12.29 32.82 28.51
CA ILE A 98 13.55 33.28 29.12
C ILE A 98 14.31 34.26 28.22
N ALA A 99 14.27 34.03 26.90
CA ALA A 99 14.94 34.89 25.93
C ALA A 99 14.17 36.21 25.67
N CYS A 100 12.92 36.32 26.13
CA CYS A 100 11.99 37.35 25.67
C CYS A 100 11.97 37.42 24.13
N ASP A 101 11.92 36.26 23.46
CA ASP A 101 11.99 36.19 21.99
C ASP A 101 10.79 36.92 21.37
N PRO A 102 10.99 37.99 20.59
CA PRO A 102 9.90 38.75 19.98
C PRO A 102 9.37 38.13 18.69
N LEU A 103 9.93 36.99 18.26
CA LEU A 103 9.51 36.34 17.01
C LEU A 103 8.15 35.64 17.17
N PRO A 104 7.29 35.69 16.14
CA PRO A 104 5.99 35.04 16.17
C PRO A 104 6.15 33.52 16.14
N ASP A 105 5.18 32.81 16.70
CA ASP A 105 5.09 31.38 16.56
C ASP A 105 4.60 30.99 15.15
N PRO A 106 5.36 30.20 14.36
CA PRO A 106 5.01 29.88 12.98
C PRO A 106 3.77 28.98 12.84
N GLU A 107 3.36 28.28 13.90
CA GLU A 107 2.13 27.47 13.92
C GLU A 107 0.89 28.30 14.29
N ASN A 108 1.08 29.52 14.81
CA ASN A 108 0.00 30.44 15.18
C ASN A 108 -0.23 31.50 14.10
N GLU A 109 -1.19 31.25 13.22
CA GLU A 109 -1.60 32.15 12.14
C GLU A 109 -1.84 33.60 12.60
N ARG A 110 -2.49 33.78 13.76
CA ARG A 110 -2.84 35.11 14.25
C ARG A 110 -1.59 35.89 14.63
N GLU A 111 -0.63 35.24 15.29
CA GLU A 111 0.64 35.86 15.67
C GLU A 111 1.46 36.22 14.44
N LEU A 112 1.59 35.29 13.48
CA LEU A 112 2.25 35.55 12.20
C LEU A 112 1.62 36.72 11.45
N SER A 113 0.29 36.74 11.32
CA SER A 113 -0.43 37.80 10.60
C SER A 113 -0.25 39.17 11.26
N SER A 114 -0.31 39.21 12.60
CA SER A 114 -0.09 40.43 13.36
C SER A 114 1.34 40.93 13.21
N PHE A 115 2.31 40.01 13.27
CA PHE A 115 3.72 40.30 13.10
C PHE A 115 4.03 40.82 11.70
N LEU A 116 3.53 40.18 10.64
CA LEU A 116 3.71 40.63 9.26
C LEU A 116 3.12 42.02 9.02
N THR A 117 1.94 42.29 9.58
CA THR A 117 1.29 43.61 9.47
C THR A 117 2.13 44.68 10.17
N LEU A 118 2.54 44.44 11.42
CA LEU A 118 3.39 45.37 12.17
C LEU A 118 4.74 45.57 11.48
N TRP A 119 5.28 44.53 10.86
CA TRP A 119 6.51 44.60 10.08
C TRP A 119 6.33 45.50 8.88
N GLU A 120 5.31 45.27 8.06
CA GLU A 120 5.03 46.07 6.85
C GLU A 120 4.83 47.55 7.18
N GLU A 121 4.18 47.84 8.31
CA GLU A 121 3.95 49.22 8.77
C GLU A 121 5.21 49.87 9.34
N SER A 122 6.19 49.08 9.81
CA SER A 122 7.44 49.59 10.36
C SER A 122 8.37 50.11 9.27
N LYS A 123 8.98 51.28 9.50
CA LYS A 123 10.00 51.85 8.63
C LYS A 123 11.33 51.90 9.36
N ASP A 124 12.37 51.37 8.71
CA ASP A 124 13.74 51.45 9.21
C ASP A 124 14.17 52.91 9.34
N LYS A 125 14.62 53.31 10.54
CA LYS A 125 15.10 54.67 10.79
C LYS A 125 16.56 54.81 10.39
N ASP A 126 17.33 53.74 10.51
CA ASP A 126 18.74 53.67 10.15
C ASP A 126 19.14 52.31 9.57
N LEU A 127 20.37 52.25 9.04
CA LEU A 127 20.91 51.03 8.43
C LEU A 127 21.06 49.87 9.42
N ASN A 128 21.31 50.15 10.70
CA ASN A 128 21.44 49.09 11.71
C ASN A 128 20.09 48.47 12.04
N GLU A 129 19.03 49.27 12.10
CA GLU A 129 17.64 48.80 12.25
C GLU A 129 17.24 47.95 11.03
N CYS A 130 17.58 48.40 9.81
CA CYS A 130 17.37 47.63 8.58
C CYS A 130 18.06 46.27 8.61
N ILE A 131 19.35 46.21 8.98
CA ILE A 131 20.09 44.94 9.09
C ILE A 131 19.48 44.01 10.14
N LYS A 132 19.03 44.54 11.28
CA LYS A 132 18.35 43.75 12.31
C LYS A 132 17.05 43.17 11.77
N ASN A 133 16.25 43.97 11.09
CA ASN A 133 15.00 43.53 10.47
C ASN A 133 15.28 42.43 9.43
N CYS A 134 16.26 42.59 8.53
CA CYS A 134 16.60 41.52 7.58
C CYS A 134 16.95 40.18 8.27
N LYS A 135 17.68 40.21 9.39
CA LYS A 135 18.00 38.99 10.16
C LYS A 135 16.77 38.37 10.80
N THR A 136 15.90 39.18 11.37
CA THR A 136 14.62 38.73 11.93
C THR A 136 13.77 38.06 10.83
N ALA A 137 13.81 38.55 9.59
CA ALA A 137 13.01 38.03 8.49
C ALA A 137 13.55 36.67 8.05
N GLU A 138 14.87 36.58 7.93
CA GLU A 138 15.58 35.32 7.68
C GLU A 138 15.20 34.25 8.72
N LEU A 139 15.18 34.60 10.01
CA LEU A 139 14.80 33.68 11.08
C LEU A 139 13.35 33.18 10.95
N VAL A 140 12.40 34.09 10.68
CA VAL A 140 10.99 33.72 10.51
C VAL A 140 10.78 32.84 9.27
N ILE A 141 11.42 33.18 8.16
CA ILE A 141 11.36 32.37 6.93
C ILE A 141 11.96 30.98 7.17
N HIS A 142 13.10 30.90 7.86
CA HIS A 142 13.72 29.62 8.18
C HIS A 142 12.82 28.75 9.06
N LYS A 143 12.16 29.34 10.07
CA LYS A 143 11.18 28.64 10.92
C LYS A 143 9.99 28.12 10.12
N LEU A 144 9.41 28.94 9.24
CA LEU A 144 8.31 28.55 8.35
C LEU A 144 8.70 27.42 7.38
N LEU A 145 9.89 27.49 6.78
CA LEU A 145 10.39 26.44 5.90
C LEU A 145 10.62 25.12 6.65
N THR A 146 11.13 25.19 7.88
CA THR A 146 11.32 24.00 8.73
C THR A 146 9.97 23.33 9.00
N LEU A 147 8.97 24.12 9.42
CA LEU A 147 7.60 23.63 9.64
C LEU A 147 7.00 23.00 8.37
N HIS A 148 7.18 23.63 7.21
CA HIS A 148 6.74 23.09 5.92
C HIS A 148 7.38 21.73 5.60
N PHE A 149 8.69 21.61 5.80
CA PHE A 149 9.41 20.35 5.52
C PHE A 149 9.01 19.23 6.50
N ASP A 150 8.80 19.55 7.77
CA ASP A 150 8.33 18.59 8.77
C ASP A 150 6.90 18.12 8.44
N ALA A 151 6.01 19.05 8.09
CA ALA A 151 4.65 18.75 7.63
C ALA A 151 4.64 17.85 6.38
N MET A 152 5.55 18.11 5.42
CA MET A 152 5.74 17.26 4.25
C MET A 152 6.22 15.85 4.61
N ALA A 153 7.19 15.74 5.52
CA ALA A 153 7.76 14.45 5.94
C ALA A 153 6.72 13.57 6.64
N GLU A 154 5.78 14.20 7.35
CA GLU A 154 4.73 13.54 8.12
C GLU A 154 3.40 13.40 7.39
N PHE A 155 3.34 13.85 6.13
CA PHE A 155 2.11 13.85 5.32
C PHE A 155 0.94 14.62 5.96
N ARG A 156 1.23 15.65 6.78
CA ARG A 156 0.24 16.57 7.37
C ARG A 156 -0.23 17.58 6.31
N THR A 157 -1.13 17.16 5.42
CA THR A 157 -1.57 17.98 4.27
C THR A 157 -2.26 19.29 4.65
N GLU A 158 -2.84 19.36 5.85
CA GLU A 158 -3.48 20.58 6.39
C GLU A 158 -2.46 21.70 6.60
N ASN A 159 -1.23 21.35 7.00
CA ASN A 159 -0.15 22.30 7.28
C ASN A 159 0.63 22.70 6.00
N ILE A 160 0.58 21.87 4.95
CA ILE A 160 1.25 22.11 3.65
C ILE A 160 0.54 23.19 2.82
N ILE A 161 -0.78 23.31 2.94
CA ILE A 161 -1.56 24.31 2.19
C ILE A 161 -1.27 25.73 2.71
N TRP A 162 -0.75 25.82 3.93
CA TRP A 162 -0.62 27.05 4.71
C TRP A 162 0.76 27.69 4.67
N CYS A 163 1.83 26.89 4.58
CA CYS A 163 3.22 27.34 4.55
C CYS A 163 3.72 27.54 3.11
#